data_AF-A0A3N3DTW7-F1
#
_entry.id   AF-A0A3N3DTW7-F1
#
_cell.length_a   1.000
_cell.length_b   1.000
_cell.length_c   1.000
_cell.angle_alpha   90.00
_cell.angle_beta   90.00
_cell.angle_gamma   90.00
#
_symmetry.space_group_name_H-M   'P 1'
#
loop_
_entity.id
_entity.type
_entity.pdbx_description
1 polymer ?
#
loop_
_entity_poly.entity_id
_entity_poly.type
_entity_poly.pdbx_seq_one_letter_code
_entity_poly.pdbx_strand_id
1 'polypeptide(L)'
;MLKWLDKYFENTITCLLLVVMTVAIFLQVVTRTLDYSISWTEELARYCFIWLVYIGISFAVSKKSHIKIDAITMLLNKKENKYLALFSDGVFFIFSCIILFKSTQIVMDWSALRQT
;
A
#
# COMPACT_ATOMS: atom_id res chain seq x y z
N MET A 1 1.36 -11.77 24.46
CA MET A 1 0.11 -12.50 24.25
C MET A 1 -0.80 -11.78 23.26
N LEU A 2 -1.19 -10.51 23.51
CA LEU A 2 -2.02 -9.69 22.59
C LEU A 2 -1.47 -9.59 21.16
N LYS A 3 -0.16 -9.29 21.01
CA LYS A 3 0.51 -9.20 19.69
C LYS A 3 0.50 -10.49 18.86
N TRP A 4 0.34 -11.64 19.51
CA TRP A 4 0.23 -12.94 18.82
C TRP A 4 -1.19 -13.06 18.27
N LEU A 5 -2.20 -12.83 19.11
CA LEU A 5 -3.60 -12.89 18.72
C LEU A 5 -3.92 -11.94 17.56
N ASP A 6 -3.47 -10.68 17.65
CA ASP A 6 -3.65 -9.69 16.57
C ASP A 6 -3.02 -10.17 15.26
N LYS A 7 -1.84 -10.78 15.32
CA LYS A 7 -1.13 -11.26 14.11
C LYS A 7 -1.86 -12.42 13.43
N TYR A 8 -2.37 -13.40 14.17
CA TYR A 8 -3.13 -14.51 13.54
C TYR A 8 -4.49 -14.04 13.05
N PHE A 9 -5.17 -13.15 13.78
CA PHE A 9 -6.43 -12.57 13.34
C PHE A 9 -6.26 -11.70 12.08
N GLU A 10 -5.28 -10.80 12.05
CA GLU A 10 -5.00 -9.91 10.93
C GLU A 10 -4.63 -10.69 9.65
N ASN A 11 -3.78 -11.71 9.77
CA ASN A 11 -3.44 -12.60 8.65
C ASN A 11 -4.66 -13.38 8.13
N THR A 12 -5.50 -13.89 9.04
CA THR A 12 -6.68 -14.68 8.67
C THR A 12 -7.71 -13.81 7.95
N ILE A 13 -7.98 -12.61 8.48
CA ILE A 13 -8.92 -11.65 7.89
C ILE A 13 -8.44 -11.18 6.52
N THR A 14 -7.14 -10.90 6.37
CA THR A 14 -6.56 -10.48 5.09
C THR A 14 -6.67 -11.60 4.05
N CYS A 15 -6.35 -12.84 4.42
CA CYS A 15 -6.47 -13.99 3.52
C CYS A 15 -7.93 -14.20 3.09
N LEU A 16 -8.87 -14.12 4.04
CA LEU A 16 -10.30 -14.25 3.77
C LEU A 16 -10.79 -13.16 2.82
N LEU A 17 -10.46 -11.89 3.08
CA LEU A 17 -10.82 -10.76 2.21
C LEU A 17 -10.27 -10.93 0.79
N LEU A 18 -9.04 -11.42 0.66
CA LEU A 18 -8.40 -11.66 -0.63
C LEU A 18 -9.14 -12.77 -1.39
N VAL A 19 -9.42 -13.90 -0.76
CA VAL A 19 -10.18 -15.00 -1.37
C VAL A 19 -11.56 -14.54 -1.80
N VAL A 20 -12.30 -13.83 -0.94
CA VAL A 20 -13.64 -13.30 -1.26
C VAL A 20 -13.57 -12.35 -2.45
N MET A 21 -12.62 -11.42 -2.47
CA MET A 21 -12.43 -10.49 -3.59
C MET A 21 -12.08 -11.23 -4.90
N THR A 22 -11.18 -12.21 -4.85
CA THR A 22 -10.80 -13.02 -6.01
C THR A 22 -12.00 -13.80 -6.56
N VAL A 23 -12.79 -14.44 -5.69
CA VAL A 23 -13.99 -15.18 -6.10
C VAL A 23 -15.05 -14.23 -6.68
N ALA A 24 -15.25 -13.05 -6.07
CA ALA A 24 -16.18 -12.04 -6.58
C ALA A 24 -15.78 -11.57 -7.98
N ILE A 25 -14.52 -11.20 -8.20
CA ILE A 25 -14.03 -10.78 -9.53
C ILE A 25 -14.12 -11.94 -10.54
N PHE A 26 -13.78 -13.16 -10.12
CA PHE A 26 -13.90 -14.34 -10.97
C PHE A 26 -15.35 -14.58 -11.41
N LEU A 27 -16.30 -14.51 -10.47
CA LEU A 27 -17.72 -14.62 -10.77
C LEU A 27 -18.17 -13.52 -11.73
N GLN A 28 -17.74 -12.27 -11.50
CA GLN A 28 -18.05 -11.13 -12.36
C GLN A 28 -17.56 -11.36 -13.80
N VAL A 29 -16.35 -11.91 -13.99
CA VAL A 29 -15.82 -12.24 -15.33
C VAL A 29 -16.63 -13.35 -15.99
N VAL A 30 -16.98 -14.41 -15.25
CA VAL A 30 -17.78 -15.53 -15.77
C VAL A 30 -19.19 -15.05 -16.16
N THR A 31 -19.87 -14.30 -15.29
CA THR A 31 -21.22 -13.81 -15.57
C THR A 31 -21.23 -12.84 -16.75
N ARG A 32 -20.19 -12.02 -16.87
CA ARG A 32 -19.98 -11.13 -18.03
C ARG A 32 -19.92 -11.89 -19.36
N THR A 33 -19.34 -13.10 -19.38
CA THR A 33 -19.31 -13.93 -20.59
C THR A 33 -20.64 -14.62 -20.91
N LEU A 34 -21.57 -14.67 -19.94
CA LEU A 34 -22.91 -15.22 -20.08
C LEU A 34 -23.96 -14.13 -20.38
N ASP A 35 -23.53 -12.91 -20.70
CA ASP A 35 -24.37 -11.71 -20.91
C ASP A 35 -25.26 -11.30 -19.72
N TYR A 36 -24.99 -11.84 -18.52
CA TYR A 36 -25.62 -11.42 -17.27
C TYR A 36 -24.63 -10.60 -16.44
N SER A 37 -24.96 -9.34 -16.15
CA SER A 37 -24.16 -8.51 -15.25
C SER A 37 -24.76 -8.50 -13.84
N ILE A 38 -24.05 -9.08 -12.87
CA ILE A 38 -24.45 -9.03 -11.46
C ILE A 38 -23.81 -7.77 -10.84
N SER A 39 -24.54 -6.65 -10.84
CA SER A 39 -24.04 -5.36 -10.36
C SER A 39 -23.56 -5.39 -8.90
N TRP A 40 -24.18 -6.22 -8.07
CA TRP A 40 -23.83 -6.32 -6.65
C TRP A 40 -22.43 -6.92 -6.40
N THR A 41 -21.93 -7.75 -7.32
CA THR A 41 -20.58 -8.34 -7.22
C THR A 41 -19.49 -7.28 -7.38
N GLU A 42 -19.73 -6.24 -8.18
CA GLU A 42 -18.79 -5.12 -8.36
C GLU A 42 -18.67 -4.29 -7.08
N GLU A 43 -19.80 -3.97 -6.45
CA GLU A 43 -19.83 -3.23 -5.19
C GLU A 43 -19.14 -4.02 -4.07
N LEU A 44 -19.43 -5.32 -3.97
CA LEU A 44 -18.80 -6.22 -2.99
C LEU A 44 -17.28 -6.27 -3.17
N ALA A 45 -16.80 -6.44 -4.41
CA ALA A 45 -15.37 -6.46 -4.71
C ALA A 45 -14.69 -5.14 -4.33
N ARG A 46 -15.34 -4.00 -4.61
CA ARG A 46 -14.85 -2.66 -4.24
C ARG A 46 -14.71 -2.50 -2.73
N TYR A 47 -15.72 -2.92 -1.97
CA TYR A 47 -15.65 -2.87 -0.50
C TYR A 47 -14.57 -3.79 0.06
N CYS A 48 -14.46 -5.03 -0.43
CA CYS A 48 -13.38 -5.94 -0.03
C CYS A 48 -12.00 -5.36 -0.35
N PHE A 49 -11.83 -4.73 -1.51
CA PHE A 49 -10.59 -4.08 -1.90
C PHE A 49 -10.20 -2.94 -0.95
N ILE A 50 -11.15 -2.07 -0.59
CA ILE A 50 -10.90 -0.97 0.36
C ILE A 50 -10.38 -1.52 1.69
N TRP A 51 -11.06 -2.52 2.27
CA TRP A 51 -10.64 -3.15 3.52
C TRP A 51 -9.27 -3.84 3.40
N LEU A 52 -9.02 -4.53 2.29
CA LEU A 52 -7.74 -5.19 2.02
C LEU A 52 -6.60 -4.18 1.92
N VAL A 53 -6.80 -3.03 1.27
CA VAL A 53 -5.79 -1.96 1.18
C VAL A 53 -5.46 -1.38 2.56
N TYR A 54 -6.48 -1.10 3.39
CA TYR A 54 -6.24 -0.58 4.74
C TYR A 54 -5.41 -1.54 5.59
N ILE A 55 -5.78 -2.83 5.60
CA ILE A 55 -5.04 -3.85 6.35
C ILE A 55 -3.66 -4.10 5.73
N GLY A 56 -3.56 -4.09 4.40
CA GLY A 56 -2.30 -4.24 3.67
C GLY A 56 -1.30 -3.13 3.98
N ILE A 57 -1.75 -1.87 4.11
CA ILE A 57 -0.90 -0.75 4.51
C ILE A 57 -0.46 -0.91 5.97
N SER A 58 -1.37 -1.27 6.88
CA SER A 58 -1.04 -1.57 8.29
C SER A 58 0.06 -2.64 8.39
N PHE A 59 -0.12 -3.75 7.67
CA PHE A 59 0.85 -4.84 7.62
C PHE A 59 2.18 -4.42 7.00
N ALA A 60 2.15 -3.68 5.88
CA ALA A 60 3.34 -3.17 5.21
C ALA A 60 4.11 -2.18 6.10
N VAL A 61 3.43 -1.36 6.89
CA VAL A 61 4.05 -0.43 7.85
C VAL A 61 4.62 -1.17 9.07
N SER A 62 3.93 -2.20 9.56
CA SER A 62 4.41 -3.03 10.68
C SER A 62 5.68 -3.82 10.29
N LYS A 63 5.79 -4.28 9.03
CA LYS A 63 7.03 -4.83 8.48
C LYS A 63 8.09 -3.77 8.14
N LYS A 64 7.73 -2.49 8.05
CA LYS A 64 8.64 -1.36 7.79
C LYS A 64 9.30 -0.87 9.08
N SER A 65 10.17 -1.69 9.67
CA SER A 65 11.34 -1.13 10.34
C SER A 65 12.34 -0.68 9.26
N HIS A 66 11.95 0.35 8.50
CA HIS A 66 12.41 0.68 7.15
C HIS A 66 12.18 -0.49 6.15
N ILE A 67 11.81 -0.21 4.90
CA ILE A 67 12.29 -1.05 3.80
C ILE A 67 13.80 -0.73 3.74
N LYS A 68 14.56 -1.20 4.73
CA LYS A 68 15.96 -1.45 4.50
C LYS A 68 15.95 -2.51 3.42
N ILE A 69 16.81 -2.34 2.45
CA ILE A 69 17.08 -3.37 1.47
C ILE A 69 17.73 -4.51 2.26
N ASP A 70 16.92 -5.29 2.98
CA ASP A 70 17.40 -6.32 3.91
C ASP A 70 18.21 -7.37 3.14
N ALA A 71 17.92 -7.55 1.85
CA ALA A 71 18.71 -8.35 0.94
C ALA A 71 20.16 -7.85 0.76
N ILE A 72 20.40 -6.53 0.78
CA ILE A 72 21.74 -5.93 0.63
C ILE A 72 22.45 -5.85 1.99
N THR A 73 21.73 -5.50 3.05
CA THR A 73 22.30 -5.35 4.39
C THR A 73 22.63 -6.68 5.08
N MET A 74 22.03 -7.79 4.62
CA MET A 74 22.33 -9.15 5.06
C MET A 74 23.54 -9.76 4.34
N LEU A 75 23.92 -9.22 3.16
CA LEU A 75 25.15 -9.59 2.44
C LEU A 75 26.36 -8.72 2.83
N LEU A 76 26.16 -7.50 3.34
CA LEU A 76 27.22 -6.53 3.65
C LEU A 76 27.54 -6.42 5.15
N ASN A 77 28.79 -6.10 5.44
CA ASN A 77 29.32 -6.03 6.80
C ASN A 77 28.70 -4.84 7.59
N LYS A 78 28.67 -4.91 8.94
CA LYS A 78 27.99 -3.91 9.81
C LYS A 78 28.36 -2.43 9.54
N LYS A 79 29.55 -2.17 9.00
CA LYS A 79 30.02 -0.81 8.69
C LYS A 79 29.40 -0.24 7.41
N GLU A 80 29.29 -1.04 6.36
CA GLU A 80 28.78 -0.60 5.05
C GLU A 80 27.27 -0.35 5.07
N ASN A 81 26.56 -1.13 5.89
CA ASN A 81 25.15 -0.94 6.18
C ASN A 81 24.84 0.45 6.78
N LYS A 82 25.74 1.00 7.60
CA LYS A 82 25.58 2.34 8.19
C LYS A 82 25.73 3.46 7.14
N TYR A 83 26.64 3.29 6.17
CA TYR A 83 26.80 4.23 5.06
C TYR A 83 25.62 4.18 4.10
N LEU A 84 25.12 2.98 3.77
CA LEU A 84 23.92 2.81 2.94
C LEU A 84 22.68 3.40 3.58
N ALA A 85 22.51 3.23 4.90
CA ALA A 85 21.41 3.85 5.64
C ALA A 85 21.48 5.38 5.58
N LEU A 86 22.67 5.96 5.82
CA LEU A 86 22.87 7.41 5.75
C LEU A 86 22.64 7.97 4.34
N PHE A 87 23.07 7.23 3.31
CA PHE A 87 22.81 7.59 1.92
C PHE A 87 21.31 7.56 1.59
N SER A 88 20.62 6.49 2.01
CA SER A 88 19.18 6.35 1.83
C SER A 88 18.40 7.47 2.52
N ASP A 89 18.77 7.82 3.76
CA ASP A 89 18.14 8.93 4.49
C ASP A 89 18.41 10.27 3.79
N GLY A 90 19.62 10.48 3.26
CA GLY A 90 19.95 11.68 2.48
C GLY A 90 19.12 11.81 1.19
N VAL A 91 19.00 10.73 0.41
CA VAL A 91 18.14 10.69 -0.78
C VAL A 91 16.68 10.94 -0.41
N PHE A 92 16.20 10.36 0.69
CA PHE A 92 14.85 10.56 1.16
C PHE A 92 14.58 12.01 1.58
N PHE A 93 15.55 12.65 2.26
CA PHE A 93 15.48 14.06 2.62
C PHE A 93 15.38 14.96 1.38
N ILE A 94 16.21 14.70 0.37
CA ILE A 94 16.17 15.43 -0.92
C ILE A 94 14.80 15.24 -1.60
N PHE A 95 14.33 14.00 -1.68
CA PHE A 95 13.02 13.68 -2.24
C PHE A 95 11.89 14.42 -1.50
N SER A 96 11.93 14.44 -0.17
CA SER A 96 10.96 15.16 0.67
C SER A 96 10.99 16.67 0.40
N CYS A 97 12.17 17.27 0.25
CA CYS A 97 12.29 18.68 -0.12
C CYS A 97 11.67 18.96 -1.50
N ILE A 98 11.93 18.12 -2.51
CA ILE A 98 11.35 18.27 -3.85
C ILE A 98 9.82 18.22 -3.80
N ILE A 99 9.27 17.25 -3.06
CA ILE A 99 7.82 17.11 -2.87
C ILE A 99 7.23 18.37 -2.21
N LEU A 100 7.89 18.93 -1.19
CA LEU A 100 7.43 20.16 -0.53
C LEU A 100 7.38 21.35 -1.49
N PHE A 101 8.44 21.58 -2.28
CA PHE A 101 8.47 22.66 -3.27
C PHE A 101 7.42 22.46 -4.38
N LYS A 102 7.24 21.23 -4.85
CA LYS A 102 6.22 20.93 -5.88
C LYS A 102 4.80 21.06 -5.33
N SER A 103 4.58 20.65 -4.09
CA SER A 103 3.28 20.77 -3.42
C SER A 103 2.85 22.23 -3.31
N THR A 104 3.73 23.15 -2.92
CA THR A 104 3.37 24.57 -2.82
C THR A 104 3.10 25.19 -4.19
N GLN A 105 3.87 24.81 -5.21
CA GLN A 105 3.64 25.25 -6.59
C GLN A 105 2.25 24.83 -7.10
N ILE A 106 1.87 23.56 -6.87
CA ILE A 106 0.57 23.03 -7.29
C ILE A 106 -0.58 23.73 -6.56
N VAL A 107 -0.43 24.02 -5.27
CA VAL A 107 -1.46 24.74 -4.49
C VAL A 107 -1.65 26.16 -5.01
N MET A 108 -0.57 26.87 -5.35
CA MET A 108 -0.64 28.21 -5.93
C MET A 108 -1.32 28.18 -7.31
N ASP A 109 -0.97 27.22 -8.16
CA ASP A 109 -1.55 27.05 -9.50
C ASP A 109 -3.05 26.73 -9.45
N TRP A 110 -3.45 25.82 -8.55
CA TRP A 110 -4.87 25.50 -8.30
C TRP A 110 -5.67 26.69 -7.79
N SER A 111 -5.06 27.56 -6.98
CA SER A 111 -5.73 28.77 -6.48
C SER A 111 -5.95 29.83 -7.57
N ALA A 112 -5.03 29.91 -8.54
CA ALA A 112 -5.12 30.85 -9.66
C ALA A 112 -6.17 30.44 -10.69
N LEU A 113 -6.28 29.14 -11.00
CA LEU A 113 -7.28 28.60 -11.94
C LEU A 113 -8.73 28.68 -11.43
N ARG A 114 -8.94 28.81 -10.11
CA ARG A 114 -10.30 28.91 -9.53
C ARG A 114 -10.92 30.30 -9.64
N GLN A 115 -10.13 31.32 -10.04
CA GLN A 115 -10.59 32.71 -10.18
C GLN A 115 -10.91 33.14 -11.62
N THR A 116 -10.71 32.28 -12.63
CA THR A 116 -11.13 32.49 -14.03
C THR A 116 -12.33 31.62 -14.37
#